data_AF-A0A0F9F7R1-F1
#
_entry.id   AF-A0A0F9F7R1-F1
#
_cell.length_a   1.000
_cell.length_b   1.000
_cell.length_c   1.000
_cell.angle_alpha   90.00
_cell.angle_beta   90.00
_cell.angle_gamma   90.00
#
_symmetry.space_group_name_H-M   'P 1'
#
loop_
_entity.id
_entity.type
_entity.pdbx_description
1 polymer ?
#
loop_
_entity_poly.entity_id
_entity_poly.type
_entity_poly.pdbx_seq_one_letter_code
_entity_poly.pdbx_strand_id
1 'polypeptide(L)' 'IRRSPAYYQWRKAVLARYNSTCQQCSSLEHPQAHHKLCVVDYPDKAVDVDNGTVLCEDCHKKLNFTTNGRVEKLN' A
#
# COMPACT_ATOMS: atom_id res chain seq x y z
N ILE A 1 -11.09 -3.09 9.36
CA ILE A 1 -10.72 -3.10 7.92
C ILE A 1 -9.90 -4.33 7.53
N ARG A 2 -8.72 -4.59 8.13
CA ARG A 2 -7.79 -5.64 7.66
C ARG A 2 -8.32 -7.09 7.63
N ARG A 3 -9.42 -7.39 8.34
CA ARG A 3 -10.12 -8.69 8.31
C ARG A 3 -11.40 -8.70 7.44
N SER A 4 -11.68 -7.61 6.74
CA SER A 4 -12.88 -7.51 5.89
C SER A 4 -12.65 -8.15 4.51
N PRO A 5 -13.70 -8.73 3.90
CA PRO A 5 -13.63 -9.21 2.52
C PRO A 5 -13.19 -8.10 1.53
N ALA A 6 -13.66 -6.88 1.73
CA ALA A 6 -13.30 -5.73 0.89
C ALA A 6 -11.79 -5.42 0.94
N TYR A 7 -11.18 -5.45 2.14
CA TYR A 7 -9.73 -5.28 2.27
C TYR A 7 -8.95 -6.40 1.59
N TYR A 8 -9.43 -7.64 1.69
CA TYR A 8 -8.80 -8.77 1.02
C TYR A 8 -8.83 -8.63 -0.51
N GLN A 9 -9.96 -8.23 -1.07
CA GLN A 9 -10.11 -7.94 -2.50
C GLN A 9 -9.23 -6.77 -2.93
N TRP A 10 -9.21 -5.69 -2.17
CA TRP A 10 -8.33 -4.55 -2.40
C TRP A 10 -6.85 -4.96 -2.43
N ARG A 11 -6.38 -5.71 -1.42
CA ARG A 11 -4.99 -6.19 -1.35
C ARG A 11 -4.63 -7.03 -2.59
N LYS A 12 -5.53 -7.92 -3.02
CA LYS A 12 -5.35 -8.72 -4.24
C LYS A 12 -5.27 -7.85 -5.49
N ALA A 13 -6.18 -6.89 -5.64
CA ALA A 13 -6.22 -6.00 -6.80
C ALA A 13 -4.95 -5.13 -6.91
N VAL A 14 -4.47 -4.60 -5.79
CA VAL A 14 -3.23 -3.80 -5.74
C VAL A 14 -2.02 -4.65 -6.12
N LEU A 15 -1.88 -5.85 -5.55
CA LEU A 15 -0.78 -6.75 -5.90
C LEU A 15 -0.83 -7.16 -7.38
N ALA A 16 -2.01 -7.47 -7.91
CA ALA A 16 -2.19 -7.83 -9.32
C ALA A 16 -1.82 -6.68 -10.27
N ARG A 17 -2.21 -5.44 -9.95
CA ARG A 17 -1.91 -4.24 -10.78
C ARG A 17 -0.42 -4.04 -11.02
N TYR A 18 0.39 -4.33 -10.01
CA TYR A 18 1.83 -4.09 -10.02
C TYR A 18 2.63 -5.39 -10.18
N ASN A 19 2.00 -6.49 -10.59
CA ASN A 19 2.62 -7.81 -10.71
C ASN A 19 3.43 -8.20 -9.46
N SER A 20 2.92 -7.87 -8.28
CA SER A 20 3.58 -8.10 -6.99
C SER A 20 5.01 -7.55 -6.93
N THR A 21 5.31 -6.49 -7.68
CA THR A 21 6.63 -5.87 -7.77
C THR A 21 6.68 -4.63 -6.90
N CYS A 22 7.68 -4.55 -6.02
CA CYS A 22 7.93 -3.37 -5.20
C CYS A 22 8.14 -2.15 -6.09
N GLN A 23 7.33 -1.11 -5.92
CA GLN A 23 7.38 0.11 -6.73
C GLN A 23 8.54 1.04 -6.35
N GLN A 24 9.28 0.75 -5.27
CA GLN A 24 10.43 1.54 -4.84
C GLN A 24 11.77 0.94 -5.27
N CYS A 25 11.90 -0.38 -5.30
CA CYS A 25 13.17 -1.05 -5.59
C CYS A 25 13.07 -2.20 -6.61
N SER A 26 11.89 -2.44 -7.18
CA SER A 26 11.60 -3.54 -8.12
C SER A 26 11.77 -4.95 -7.56
N SER A 27 11.98 -5.11 -6.25
CA SER A 27 12.04 -6.44 -5.62
C SER A 27 10.71 -7.19 -5.74
N LEU A 28 10.79 -8.50 -5.98
CA LEU A 28 9.67 -9.43 -5.95
C LEU A 28 9.56 -10.17 -4.59
N GLU A 29 10.50 -9.92 -3.68
CA GLU A 29 10.57 -10.57 -2.38
C GLU A 29 9.59 -9.93 -1.38
N HIS A 30 8.75 -10.77 -0.78
CA HIS A 30 7.76 -10.38 0.24
C HIS A 30 6.93 -9.12 -0.06
N PRO A 31 6.23 -9.06 -1.21
CA PRO A 31 5.47 -7.88 -1.62
C PRO A 31 4.21 -7.69 -0.75
N GLN A 32 3.99 -6.45 -0.32
CA GLN A 32 2.86 -6.04 0.49
C GLN A 32 2.13 -4.89 -0.19
N ALA A 33 0.79 -4.91 -0.10
CA ALA A 33 -0.01 -3.75 -0.48
C ALA A 33 0.16 -2.66 0.59
N HIS A 34 0.45 -1.46 0.14
CA HIS A 34 0.64 -0.27 0.96
C HIS A 34 -0.34 0.82 0.53
N HIS A 35 -0.85 1.58 1.49
CA HIS A 35 -1.78 2.69 1.25
C HIS A 35 -1.00 3.99 1.01
N LYS A 36 -1.23 4.67 -0.11
CA LYS A 36 -0.59 5.96 -0.43
C LYS A 36 -1.14 7.11 0.43
N LEU A 37 -2.43 7.05 0.75
CA LEU A 37 -3.15 7.94 1.65
C LEU A 37 -3.48 7.18 2.93
N CYS A 38 -3.15 7.79 4.07
CA CYS A 38 -3.40 7.21 5.38
C CYS A 38 -4.90 6.90 5.57
N VAL A 39 -5.22 5.68 5.96
CA VAL A 39 -6.60 5.22 6.21
C VAL A 39 -7.26 5.97 7.37
N VAL A 40 -6.49 6.54 8.29
CA VAL A 40 -7.01 7.34 9.40
C VAL A 40 -7.58 8.67 8.88
N ASP A 41 -6.85 9.33 7.97
CA ASP A 41 -7.24 10.62 7.40
C ASP A 41 -8.25 10.46 6.24
N TYR A 42 -8.16 9.34 5.50
CA TYR A 42 -8.98 9.05 4.31
C TYR A 42 -9.63 7.65 4.40
N PRO A 43 -10.56 7.42 5.34
CA PRO A 43 -11.17 6.10 5.54
C PRO A 43 -12.01 5.64 4.34
N ASP A 44 -12.57 6.57 3.58
CA ASP A 44 -13.30 6.31 2.33
C ASP A 44 -12.38 5.76 1.23
N LYS A 45 -11.08 6.07 1.29
CA LYS A 45 -10.05 5.58 0.36
C LYS A 45 -9.41 4.26 0.77
N ALA A 46 -9.84 3.64 1.86
CA ALA A 46 -9.20 2.45 2.42
C ALA A 46 -9.22 1.22 1.48
N VAL A 47 -10.18 1.16 0.57
CA VAL A 47 -10.35 0.07 -0.42
C VAL A 47 -10.32 0.58 -1.86
N ASP A 48 -9.92 1.83 -2.07
CA ASP A 48 -9.67 2.39 -3.39
C ASP A 48 -8.35 1.81 -3.92
N VAL A 49 -8.40 1.14 -5.08
CA VAL A 49 -7.22 0.49 -5.68
C VAL A 49 -6.18 1.53 -6.13
N ASP A 50 -6.61 2.74 -6.49
CA ASP A 50 -5.69 3.83 -6.85
C ASP A 50 -4.92 4.35 -5.63
N ASN A 51 -5.51 4.22 -4.44
CA ASN A 51 -4.87 4.48 -3.17
C ASN A 51 -3.89 3.37 -2.74
N GLY A 52 -3.72 2.32 -3.55
CA GLY A 52 -2.77 1.24 -3.29
C GLY A 52 -1.48 1.36 -4.11
N THR A 53 -0.39 0.89 -3.52
CA THR A 53 0.88 0.56 -4.19
C THR A 53 1.42 -0.77 -3.64
N VAL A 54 2.48 -1.30 -4.24
CA VAL A 54 3.20 -2.47 -3.74
C VAL A 54 4.57 -2.08 -3.24
N LEU A 55 4.94 -2.52 -2.05
CA LEU A 55 6.28 -2.39 -1.49
C LEU A 55 6.74 -3.74 -0.93
N CYS A 56 8.02 -4.07 -1.11
CA CYS A 56 8.61 -5.18 -0.37
C CYS A 56 8.68 -4.85 1.11
N GLU A 57 8.80 -5.87 1.95
CA GLU A 57 8.90 -5.71 3.40
C GLU A 57 9.99 -4.71 3.82
N ASP A 58 11.17 -4.74 3.19
CA ASP A 58 12.29 -3.84 3.51
C ASP A 58 11.98 -2.38 3.22
N CYS A 59 11.39 -2.09 2.05
CA CYS A 59 10.95 -0.74 1.71
C CYS A 59 9.81 -0.29 2.62
N HIS A 60 8.88 -1.20 2.94
CA HIS A 60 7.75 -0.93 3.80
C HIS A 60 8.16 -0.58 5.24
N LYS A 61 9.22 -1.21 5.78
CA LYS A 61 9.80 -0.88 7.09
C LYS A 61 10.55 0.45 7.11
N LYS A 62 11.15 0.84 5.99
CA LYS A 62 11.90 2.10 5.85
C LYS A 62 10.99 3.32 5.75
N LEU A 63 9.71 3.13 5.41
CA LEU A 63 8.71 4.19 5.48
C LEU A 63 8.41 4.48 6.96
N ASN A 64 8.96 5.59 7.43
CA ASN A 64 8.72 6.08 8.79
C ASN A 64 7.33 6.69 8.86
N PHE A 65 6.38 5.95 9.43
CA PHE A 65 5.03 6.43 9.74
C PHE A 65 5.02 7.35 10.98
N THR A 66 5.81 8.42 10.99
CA THR A 66 5.67 9.48 12.00
C THR A 66 4.64 10.50 11.51
N THR A 67 3.37 10.21 11.85
CA THR A 67 2.29 11.17 12.14
C THR A 67 2.42 12.56 11.49
N ASN A 68 1.94 12.74 10.25
CA ASN A 68 1.17 13.91 9.80
C ASN A 68 0.99 13.92 8.27
N GLY A 69 0.01 13.18 7.78
CA GLY A 69 -0.84 13.57 6.64
C GLY A 69 -0.17 14.21 5.41
N ARG A 70 0.94 13.69 4.90
CA ARG A 70 1.54 14.18 3.65
C ARG A 70 1.76 13.01 2.72
N VAL A 71 0.86 12.91 1.74
CA VAL A 71 0.96 12.10 0.51
C VAL A 71 2.38 11.62 0.27
N GLU A 72 2.61 10.31 0.43
CA GLU A 72 3.91 9.74 0.12
C GLU A 72 4.05 9.75 -1.41
N LYS A 73 4.84 10.71 -1.91
CA LYS A 73 5.32 10.68 -3.29
C LYS A 73 6.21 9.46 -3.40
N LEU A 74 5.67 8.41 -4.01
CA LEU A 74 6.46 7.35 -4.59
C LEU A 74 7.21 7.98 -5.76
N ASN A 75 8.54 7.94 -5.70
CA ASN A 75 9.43 8.50 -6.70
C ASN A 75 9.35 7.71 -8.00
#